data_AF-A0A7C7BYB2-F1
#
_entry.id   AF-A0A7C7BYB2-F1
#
_cell.length_a   1.000
_cell.length_b   1.000
_cell.length_c   1.000
_cell.angle_alpha   90.00
_cell.angle_beta   90.00
_cell.angle_gamma   90.00
#
_symmetry.space_group_name_H-M   'P 1'
#
loop_
_entity.id
_entity.type
_entity.pdbx_description
1 polymer ?
#
loop_
_entity_poly.entity_id
_entity_poly.type
_entity_poly.pdbx_seq_one_letter_code
_entity_poly.pdbx_strand_id
1 'polypeptide(L)'
;MRWIPMSWVKFILFLAGIGLFAWLIKSAGPRALFHSFQQVGWPFLFLFLPYLLVYLFDAIGWQVAFHHRPKELGFVRLFLVRTAGESLNNTLPSAYLGGEPVKALLLKRFHVDMAEAASSVIVAKTTMTIAQIMFILVGFGAFYLASERSIAIPGLLPGILLLLGIGVFGIGVLVRWQRTGFTRPLMRLAENIGFLARK
;
A
#
# COMPACT_ATOMS: atom_id res chain seq x y z
N MET A 1 15.57 14.74 -32.54
CA MET A 1 15.03 13.77 -31.56
C MET A 1 13.68 14.32 -31.10
N ARG A 2 12.57 13.84 -31.68
CA ARG A 2 11.22 14.40 -31.41
C ARG A 2 10.73 13.83 -30.08
N TRP A 3 10.47 14.72 -29.12
CA TRP A 3 9.84 14.41 -27.85
C TRP A 3 8.48 13.75 -28.12
N ILE A 4 8.36 12.45 -27.85
CA ILE A 4 7.06 11.77 -27.89
C ILE A 4 6.24 12.40 -26.75
N PRO A 5 5.05 12.98 -27.02
CA PRO A 5 4.24 13.53 -25.96
C PRO A 5 3.90 12.40 -24.97
N MET A 6 4.05 12.66 -23.66
CA MET A 6 3.82 11.68 -22.59
C MET A 6 2.44 10.97 -22.68
N SER A 7 1.47 11.58 -23.37
CA SER A 7 0.16 11.00 -23.67
C SER A 7 0.22 9.79 -24.61
N TRP A 8 1.09 9.80 -25.63
CA TRP A 8 1.22 8.70 -26.59
C TRP A 8 1.86 7.47 -25.96
N VAL A 9 2.89 7.65 -25.12
CA VAL A 9 3.50 6.54 -24.38
C VAL A 9 2.47 5.87 -23.46
N LYS A 10 1.71 6.66 -22.70
CA LYS A 10 0.62 6.15 -21.85
C LYS A 10 -0.43 5.38 -22.66
N PHE A 11 -0.80 5.90 -23.83
CA PHE A 11 -1.78 5.27 -24.71
C PHE A 11 -1.28 3.94 -25.30
N ILE A 12 -0.02 3.90 -25.76
CA ILE A 12 0.61 2.66 -26.26
C ILE A 12 0.71 1.62 -25.14
N LEU A 13 1.16 2.01 -23.94
CA LEU A 13 1.22 1.10 -22.79
C LEU A 13 -0.17 0.59 -22.38
N PHE A 14 -1.19 1.44 -22.45
CA PHE A 14 -2.57 1.05 -22.19
C PHE A 14 -3.06 0.01 -23.21
N LEU A 15 -2.85 0.26 -24.50
CA LEU A 15 -3.18 -0.70 -25.57
C LEU A 15 -2.40 -2.02 -25.43
N ALA A 16 -1.11 -1.94 -25.11
CA ALA A 16 -0.28 -3.11 -24.86
C ALA A 16 -0.80 -3.92 -23.66
N GLY A 17 -1.22 -3.24 -22.59
CA GLY A 17 -1.85 -3.86 -21.42
C GLY A 17 -3.16 -4.57 -21.77
N ILE A 18 -4.04 -3.94 -22.55
CA ILE A 18 -5.26 -4.57 -23.05
C ILE A 18 -4.93 -5.80 -23.92
N GLY A 19 -3.97 -5.66 -24.83
CA GLY A 19 -3.53 -6.75 -25.68
C GLY A 19 -2.99 -7.94 -24.88
N LEU A 20 -2.15 -7.68 -23.88
CA LEU A 20 -1.61 -8.69 -22.97
C LEU A 20 -2.72 -9.36 -22.15
N PHE A 21 -3.68 -8.59 -21.64
CA PHE A 21 -4.82 -9.09 -20.89
C PHE A 21 -5.72 -10.00 -21.75
N ALA A 22 -6.04 -9.58 -22.98
CA ALA A 22 -6.81 -10.38 -23.93
C ALA A 22 -6.06 -11.65 -24.32
N TRP A 23 -4.75 -11.57 -24.53
CA TRP A 23 -3.90 -12.73 -24.77
C TRP A 23 -3.91 -13.69 -23.57
N LEU A 24 -3.80 -13.19 -22.34
CA LEU A 24 -3.85 -14.01 -21.13
C LEU A 24 -5.19 -14.74 -20.98
N ILE A 25 -6.32 -14.06 -21.23
CA ILE A 25 -7.65 -14.68 -21.23
C ILE A 25 -7.75 -15.78 -22.28
N LYS A 26 -7.24 -15.53 -23.49
CA LYS A 26 -7.24 -16.53 -24.57
C LYS A 26 -6.38 -17.73 -24.22
N SER A 27 -5.18 -17.50 -23.67
CA SER A 27 -4.23 -18.54 -23.26
C SER A 27 -4.73 -19.38 -22.10
N ALA A 28 -5.43 -18.76 -21.13
CA ALA A 28 -6.07 -19.47 -20.02
C ALA A 28 -7.31 -20.27 -20.44
N GLY A 29 -7.88 -19.98 -21.62
CA GLY A 29 -9.10 -20.60 -22.12
C GLY A 29 -10.34 -19.95 -21.51
N PRO A 30 -11.10 -19.12 -22.26
CA PRO A 30 -12.27 -18.42 -21.73
C PRO A 30 -13.33 -19.34 -21.13
N ARG A 31 -13.51 -20.53 -21.72
CA ARG A 31 -14.44 -21.55 -21.23
C ARG A 31 -14.00 -22.13 -19.90
N ALA A 32 -12.69 -22.39 -19.73
CA ALA A 32 -12.14 -22.90 -18.48
C ALA A 32 -12.27 -21.85 -17.37
N LEU A 33 -11.98 -20.58 -17.66
CA LEU A 33 -12.21 -19.47 -16.73
C LEU A 33 -13.67 -19.40 -16.27
N PHE A 34 -14.61 -19.43 -17.21
CA PHE A 34 -16.04 -19.37 -16.89
C PHE A 34 -16.50 -20.57 -16.05
N HIS A 35 -16.02 -21.77 -16.38
CA HIS A 35 -16.31 -22.97 -15.60
C HIS A 35 -15.75 -22.88 -14.17
N SER A 36 -14.55 -22.35 -13.98
CA SER A 36 -13.99 -22.10 -12.66
C SER A 36 -14.85 -21.12 -11.84
N PHE A 37 -15.36 -20.04 -12.45
CA PHE A 37 -16.28 -19.13 -11.77
C PHE A 37 -17.59 -19.81 -11.33
N GLN A 38 -18.12 -20.72 -12.15
CA GLN A 38 -19.30 -21.50 -11.78
C GLN A 38 -19.04 -22.46 -10.60
N GLN A 39 -17.84 -23.02 -10.49
CA GLN A 39 -17.48 -23.93 -9.39
C GLN A 39 -17.37 -23.24 -8.03
N VAL A 40 -16.95 -21.97 -7.99
CA VAL A 40 -16.81 -21.24 -6.71
C VAL A 40 -18.19 -20.97 -6.08
N GLY A 41 -19.21 -20.65 -6.89
CA GLY A 41 -20.59 -20.46 -6.44
C GLY A 41 -20.77 -19.40 -5.35
N TRP A 42 -21.85 -19.51 -4.57
CA TRP A 42 -22.18 -18.63 -3.45
C TRP A 42 -21.10 -18.54 -2.34
N PRO A 43 -20.30 -19.59 -2.05
CA PRO A 43 -19.20 -19.52 -1.09
C PRO A 43 -18.15 -18.43 -1.36
N PHE A 44 -18.08 -17.88 -2.58
CA PHE A 44 -17.27 -16.68 -2.88
C PHE A 44 -17.49 -15.54 -1.87
N LEU A 45 -18.72 -15.39 -1.34
CA LEU A 45 -19.02 -14.34 -0.38
C LEU A 45 -18.23 -14.46 0.93
N PHE A 46 -17.81 -15.66 1.32
CA PHE A 46 -16.97 -15.86 2.51
C PHE A 46 -15.57 -15.28 2.32
N LEU A 47 -15.12 -15.04 1.08
CA LEU A 47 -13.84 -14.39 0.80
C LEU A 47 -13.80 -12.93 1.29
N PHE A 48 -14.96 -12.28 1.41
CA PHE A 48 -15.04 -10.92 1.94
C PHE A 48 -14.78 -10.87 3.45
N LEU A 49 -15.03 -11.95 4.18
CA LEU A 49 -14.89 -11.98 5.63
C LEU A 49 -13.44 -11.75 6.09
N PRO A 50 -12.42 -12.50 5.62
CA PRO A 50 -11.03 -12.23 5.99
C PRO A 50 -10.58 -10.84 5.54
N TYR A 51 -11.03 -10.36 4.38
CA TYR A 51 -10.70 -9.02 3.90
C TYR A 51 -11.27 -7.92 4.81
N LEU A 52 -12.52 -8.09 5.23
CA LEU A 52 -13.19 -7.19 6.17
C LEU A 52 -12.48 -7.19 7.53
N LEU A 53 -12.08 -8.36 8.03
CA LEU A 53 -11.34 -8.48 9.28
C LEU A 53 -9.99 -7.76 9.22
N VAL A 54 -9.23 -7.93 8.13
CA VAL A 54 -7.98 -7.19 7.92
C VAL A 54 -8.22 -5.69 7.94
N TYR A 55 -9.21 -5.20 7.20
CA TYR A 55 -9.56 -3.77 7.18
C TYR A 55 -9.98 -3.24 8.56
N LEU A 56 -10.71 -4.07 9.33
CA LEU A 56 -11.15 -3.72 10.66
C LEU A 56 -9.97 -3.60 11.62
N PHE A 57 -9.08 -4.61 11.65
CA PHE A 57 -7.89 -4.59 12.50
C PHE A 57 -6.94 -3.46 12.14
N ASP A 58 -6.75 -3.19 10.85
CA ASP A 58 -5.94 -2.06 10.43
C ASP A 58 -6.56 -0.72 10.85
N ALA A 59 -7.89 -0.58 10.76
CA ALA A 59 -8.58 0.63 11.21
C ALA A 59 -8.46 0.80 12.74
N ILE A 60 -8.56 -0.29 13.51
CA ILE A 60 -8.34 -0.29 14.96
C ILE A 60 -6.90 0.13 15.27
N GLY A 61 -5.91 -0.48 14.61
CA GLY A 61 -4.50 -0.11 14.76
C GLY A 61 -4.24 1.36 14.39
N TRP A 62 -4.92 1.86 13.37
CA TRP A 62 -4.80 3.27 12.96
C TRP A 62 -5.34 4.23 14.02
N GLN A 63 -6.35 3.85 14.83
CA GLN A 63 -6.83 4.72 15.92
C GLN A 63 -5.71 5.08 16.91
N VAL A 64 -4.75 4.17 17.11
CA VAL A 64 -3.63 4.33 18.05
C VAL A 64 -2.51 5.19 17.45
N ALA A 65 -2.51 5.42 16.13
CA ALA A 65 -1.50 6.24 15.46
C ALA A 65 -1.75 7.76 15.63
N PHE A 66 -2.91 8.16 16.17
CA PHE A 66 -3.19 9.55 16.51
C PHE A 66 -2.62 9.88 17.88
N HIS A 67 -1.91 11.00 17.97
CA HIS A 67 -1.52 11.62 19.23
C HIS A 67 -2.72 12.31 19.89
N HIS A 68 -3.52 13.06 19.12
CA HIS A 68 -4.75 13.70 19.59
C HIS A 68 -5.89 13.48 18.59
N ARG A 69 -6.75 12.49 18.87
CA ARG A 69 -7.91 12.20 18.04
C ARG A 69 -9.16 13.00 18.47
N PRO A 70 -9.79 13.78 17.58
CA PRO A 70 -11.05 14.46 17.89
C PRO A 70 -12.16 13.46 18.24
N LYS A 71 -13.04 13.80 19.19
CA LYS A 71 -14.19 12.96 19.57
C LYS A 71 -15.15 12.71 18.39
N GLU A 72 -15.26 13.68 17.49
CA GLU A 72 -16.07 13.60 16.27
C GLU A 72 -15.56 12.54 15.29
N LEU A 73 -14.27 12.17 15.36
CA LEU A 73 -13.68 11.12 14.55
C LEU A 73 -13.85 9.76 15.22
N GLY A 74 -15.10 9.29 15.25
CA GLY A 74 -15.45 7.94 15.70
C GLY A 74 -14.86 6.85 14.79
N PHE A 75 -14.88 5.60 15.27
CA PHE A 75 -14.32 4.45 14.56
C PHE A 75 -14.88 4.30 13.13
N VAL A 76 -16.20 4.40 12.96
CA VAL A 76 -16.86 4.23 11.66
C VAL A 76 -16.36 5.28 10.66
N ARG A 77 -16.22 6.54 11.07
CA ARG A 77 -15.69 7.60 10.20
C ARG A 77 -14.25 7.33 9.81
N LEU A 78 -13.42 6.91 10.77
CA LEU A 78 -12.02 6.53 10.49
C LEU A 78 -11.95 5.34 9.52
N PHE A 79 -12.77 4.32 9.72
CA PHE A 79 -12.87 3.17 8.83
C PHE A 79 -13.27 3.57 7.41
N LEU A 80 -14.28 4.44 7.25
CA LEU A 80 -14.68 4.96 5.94
C LEU A 80 -13.59 5.78 5.26
N VAL A 81 -12.87 6.63 6.01
CA VAL A 81 -11.72 7.37 5.48
C VAL A 81 -10.64 6.40 5.00
N ARG A 82 -10.35 5.33 5.77
CA ARG A 82 -9.40 4.29 5.37
C ARG A 82 -9.83 3.64 4.07
N THR A 83 -11.06 3.16 4.01
CA THR A 83 -11.61 2.45 2.84
C THR A 83 -11.60 3.36 1.60
N ALA A 84 -11.93 4.64 1.74
CA ALA A 84 -11.83 5.59 0.64
C ALA A 84 -10.38 5.74 0.14
N GLY A 85 -9.42 5.90 1.06
CA GLY A 85 -8.00 5.96 0.70
C GLY A 85 -7.48 4.68 0.03
N GLU A 86 -7.84 3.51 0.56
CA GLU A 86 -7.40 2.23 -0.02
C GLU A 86 -8.06 1.94 -1.37
N SER A 87 -9.31 2.35 -1.57
CA SER A 87 -9.97 2.24 -2.88
C SER A 87 -9.18 3.00 -3.96
N LEU A 88 -8.64 4.18 -3.63
CA LEU A 88 -7.78 4.95 -4.53
C LEU A 88 -6.42 4.30 -4.73
N ASN A 89 -5.79 3.77 -3.68
CA ASN A 89 -4.54 3.03 -3.79
C ASN A 89 -4.65 1.81 -4.71
N ASN A 90 -5.78 1.11 -4.66
CA ASN A 90 -6.04 -0.10 -5.45
C ASN A 90 -6.50 0.20 -6.88
N THR A 91 -7.12 1.37 -7.12
CA THR A 91 -7.68 1.71 -8.44
C THR A 91 -6.72 2.57 -9.27
N LEU A 92 -6.00 3.49 -8.64
CA LEU A 92 -5.10 4.40 -9.34
C LEU A 92 -3.73 3.76 -9.56
N PRO A 93 -3.12 3.88 -10.75
CA PRO A 93 -1.76 3.46 -11.03
C PRO A 93 -0.74 4.44 -10.43
N SER A 94 -0.86 4.67 -9.12
CA SER A 94 -0.09 5.62 -8.31
C SER A 94 0.92 4.92 -7.41
N ALA A 95 1.17 3.63 -7.65
CA ALA A 95 2.01 2.77 -6.81
C ALA A 95 1.63 2.80 -5.32
N TYR A 96 0.32 2.78 -5.00
CA TYR A 96 -0.21 2.83 -3.63
C TYR A 96 0.14 4.12 -2.84
N LEU A 97 0.48 5.22 -3.55
CA LEU A 97 0.80 6.51 -2.95
C LEU A 97 -0.35 7.54 -3.06
N GLY A 98 -1.32 7.32 -3.96
CA GLY A 98 -2.39 8.30 -4.23
C GLY A 98 -3.44 8.42 -3.13
N GLY A 99 -3.69 7.36 -2.37
CA GLY A 99 -4.72 7.33 -1.32
C GLY A 99 -4.32 8.01 -0.02
N GLU A 100 -3.02 8.07 0.30
CA GLU A 100 -2.55 8.63 1.58
C GLU A 100 -2.81 10.14 1.72
N PRO A 101 -2.55 10.99 0.71
CA PRO A 101 -2.94 12.40 0.75
C PRO A 101 -4.46 12.58 0.92
N VAL A 102 -5.26 11.71 0.28
CA VAL A 102 -6.71 11.76 0.39
C VAL A 102 -7.18 11.42 1.79
N LYS A 103 -6.59 10.42 2.45
CA LYS A 103 -6.86 10.14 3.87
C LYS A 103 -6.61 11.38 4.73
N ALA A 104 -5.45 12.02 4.58
CA ALA A 104 -5.11 13.22 5.34
C ALA A 104 -6.09 14.39 5.08
N LEU A 105 -6.47 14.61 3.82
CA LEU A 105 -7.45 15.62 3.44
C LEU A 105 -8.86 15.33 3.97
N LEU A 106 -9.29 14.07 3.99
CA LEU A 106 -10.57 13.66 4.57
C LEU A 106 -10.58 13.82 6.09
N LEU A 107 -9.47 13.51 6.77
CA LEU A 107 -9.32 13.74 8.21
C LEU A 107 -9.44 15.21 8.58
N LYS A 108 -8.93 16.12 7.73
CA LYS A 108 -9.08 17.57 7.91
C LYS A 108 -10.56 18.02 7.99
N ARG A 109 -11.47 17.31 7.30
CA ARG A 109 -12.92 17.59 7.37
C ARG A 109 -13.55 17.24 8.72
N PHE A 110 -12.83 16.48 9.56
CA PHE A 110 -13.21 16.12 10.92
C PHE A 110 -12.37 16.84 11.97
N HIS A 111 -11.89 18.05 11.66
CA HIS A 111 -11.12 18.91 12.58
C HIS A 111 -9.78 18.33 13.05
N VAL A 112 -9.18 17.39 12.31
CA VAL A 112 -7.81 16.94 12.54
C VAL A 112 -6.85 17.92 11.88
N ASP A 113 -5.86 18.42 12.62
CA ASP A 113 -4.80 19.23 12.04
C ASP A 113 -4.03 18.47 10.94
N MET A 114 -3.57 19.18 9.90
CA MET A 114 -2.95 18.51 8.75
C MET A 114 -1.63 17.81 9.12
N ALA A 115 -0.87 18.36 10.08
CA ALA A 115 0.36 17.71 10.53
C ALA A 115 0.06 16.41 11.29
N GLU A 116 -0.98 16.42 12.13
CA GLU A 116 -1.47 15.24 12.86
C GLU A 116 -2.09 14.19 11.93
N ALA A 117 -2.84 14.63 10.91
CA ALA A 117 -3.40 13.74 9.90
C ALA A 117 -2.30 13.07 9.06
N ALA A 118 -1.31 13.84 8.61
CA ALA A 118 -0.19 13.30 7.85
C ALA A 118 0.67 12.35 8.71
N SER A 119 1.00 12.73 9.94
CA SER A 119 1.80 11.90 10.85
C SER A 119 1.11 10.57 11.15
N SER A 120 -0.19 10.59 11.49
CA SER A 120 -0.96 9.38 11.79
C SER A 120 -1.09 8.45 10.58
N VAL A 121 -1.34 8.99 9.38
CA VAL A 121 -1.39 8.21 8.13
C VAL A 121 -0.05 7.53 7.86
N ILE A 122 1.04 8.29 8.00
CA ILE A 122 2.40 7.81 7.74
C ILE A 122 2.80 6.72 8.76
N VAL A 123 2.54 6.94 10.05
CA VAL A 123 2.79 5.95 11.10
C VAL A 123 2.00 4.68 10.83
N ALA A 124 0.70 4.80 10.51
CA ALA A 124 -0.14 3.65 10.22
C ALA A 124 0.36 2.84 9.00
N LYS A 125 0.70 3.52 7.89
CA LYS A 125 1.24 2.85 6.70
C LYS A 125 2.57 2.16 7.01
N THR A 126 3.42 2.79 7.82
CA THR A 126 4.72 2.22 8.21
C THR A 126 4.56 0.99 9.08
N THR A 127 3.71 1.07 10.11
CA THR A 127 3.39 -0.07 10.98
C THR A 127 2.76 -1.23 10.19
N MET A 128 1.87 -0.92 9.25
CA MET A 128 1.28 -1.92 8.35
C MET A 128 2.35 -2.63 7.51
N THR A 129 3.28 -1.88 6.90
CA THR A 129 4.36 -2.50 6.11
C THR A 129 5.28 -3.34 6.98
N ILE A 130 5.61 -2.90 8.20
CA ILE A 130 6.39 -3.70 9.16
C ILE A 130 5.66 -5.00 9.48
N ALA A 131 4.37 -4.94 9.81
CA ALA A 131 3.55 -6.10 10.10
C ALA A 131 3.49 -7.07 8.90
N GLN A 132 3.38 -6.56 7.68
CA GLN A 132 3.42 -7.37 6.45
C GLN A 132 4.76 -8.08 6.28
N ILE A 133 5.88 -7.39 6.49
CA ILE A 133 7.21 -8.01 6.43
C ILE A 133 7.35 -9.11 7.48
N MET A 134 6.94 -8.84 8.72
CA MET A 134 6.97 -9.84 9.79
C MET A 134 6.09 -11.05 9.44
N PHE A 135 4.88 -10.81 8.91
CA PHE A 135 3.97 -11.86 8.49
C PHE A 135 4.58 -12.73 7.38
N ILE A 136 5.21 -12.12 6.36
CA ILE A 136 5.89 -12.85 5.29
C ILE A 136 7.05 -13.68 5.86
N LEU A 137 7.87 -13.11 6.74
CA LEU A 137 8.99 -13.81 7.38
C LEU A 137 8.52 -15.03 8.19
N VAL A 138 7.49 -14.85 9.01
CA VAL A 138 6.92 -15.93 9.84
C VAL A 138 6.27 -17.00 8.95
N GLY A 139 5.46 -16.60 7.98
CA GLY A 139 4.79 -17.53 7.06
C GLY A 139 5.78 -18.33 6.24
N PHE A 140 6.83 -17.68 5.75
CA PHE A 140 7.90 -18.35 5.02
C PHE A 140 8.72 -19.28 5.93
N GLY A 141 9.04 -18.86 7.15
CA GLY A 141 9.71 -19.70 8.15
C GLY A 141 8.90 -20.95 8.50
N ALA A 142 7.61 -20.79 8.75
CA ALA A 142 6.70 -21.91 9.02
C ALA A 142 6.60 -22.87 7.81
N PHE A 143 6.48 -22.31 6.60
CA PHE A 143 6.46 -23.10 5.37
C PHE A 143 7.76 -23.90 5.15
N TYR A 144 8.93 -23.29 5.43
CA TYR A 144 10.21 -23.96 5.34
C TYR A 144 10.33 -25.12 6.34
N LEU A 145 9.83 -24.95 7.57
CA LEU A 145 9.83 -26.00 8.60
C LEU A 145 8.85 -27.14 8.27
N ALA A 146 7.71 -26.82 7.66
CA ALA A 146 6.66 -27.79 7.31
C ALA A 146 6.95 -28.54 5.99
N SER A 147 7.79 -28.00 5.11
CA SER A 147 8.14 -28.66 3.86
C SER A 147 9.12 -29.81 4.12
N GLU A 148 8.69 -31.04 3.86
CA GLU A 148 9.62 -32.16 3.72
C GLU A 148 10.67 -31.79 2.66
N ARG A 149 11.94 -32.14 2.90
CA ARG A 149 13.16 -31.68 2.18
C ARG A 149 13.18 -31.85 0.64
N SER A 150 12.09 -32.30 0.02
CA SER A 150 11.97 -32.67 -1.38
C SER A 150 11.60 -31.52 -2.34
N ILE A 151 11.16 -30.35 -1.85
CA ILE A 151 10.99 -29.19 -2.73
C ILE A 151 12.32 -28.43 -2.76
N ALA A 152 13.01 -28.47 -3.90
CA ALA A 152 14.23 -27.73 -4.16
C ALA A 152 13.96 -26.21 -4.20
N ILE A 153 13.77 -25.59 -3.04
CA ILE A 153 13.74 -24.14 -2.80
C ILE A 153 15.14 -23.52 -2.48
N PRO A 154 16.31 -24.20 -2.53
CA PRO A 154 17.59 -23.53 -2.24
C PRO A 154 17.87 -22.28 -3.09
N GLY A 155 17.34 -22.21 -4.32
CA GLY A 155 17.55 -21.08 -5.23
C GLY A 155 16.63 -19.88 -5.03
N LEU A 156 15.44 -20.06 -4.44
CA LEU A 156 14.44 -18.99 -4.23
C LEU A 156 14.62 -18.28 -2.89
N LEU A 157 15.14 -19.00 -1.89
CA LEU A 157 15.36 -18.49 -0.54
C LEU A 157 16.22 -17.19 -0.52
N PRO A 158 17.36 -17.10 -1.23
CA PRO A 158 18.15 -15.87 -1.26
C PRO A 158 17.39 -14.69 -1.88
N GLY A 159 16.57 -14.94 -2.90
CA GLY A 159 15.76 -13.91 -3.57
C GLY A 159 14.67 -13.35 -2.65
N ILE A 160 13.99 -14.21 -1.90
CA ILE A 160 12.98 -13.81 -0.91
C ILE A 160 13.63 -13.01 0.23
N LEU A 161 14.75 -13.48 0.76
CA LEU A 161 15.49 -12.78 1.81
C LEU A 161 16.04 -11.43 1.33
N LEU A 162 16.52 -11.34 0.08
CA LEU A 162 16.96 -10.08 -0.51
C LEU A 162 15.81 -9.08 -0.64
N LEU A 163 14.66 -9.49 -1.17
CA LEU A 163 13.48 -8.63 -1.30
C LEU A 163 12.98 -8.16 0.08
N LEU A 164 12.98 -9.05 1.07
CA LEU A 164 12.63 -8.69 2.45
C LEU A 164 13.66 -7.73 3.05
N GLY A 165 14.96 -7.95 2.82
CA GLY A 165 16.04 -7.06 3.25
C GLY A 165 15.91 -5.66 2.66
N ILE A 166 15.61 -5.56 1.36
CA ILE A 166 15.33 -4.28 0.68
C ILE A 166 14.09 -3.61 1.30
N GLY A 167 13.03 -4.38 1.56
CA GLY A 167 11.82 -3.87 2.20
C GLY A 167 12.09 -3.32 3.61
N VAL A 168 12.80 -4.07 4.45
CA VAL A 168 13.19 -3.65 5.81
C VAL A 168 14.08 -2.41 5.76
N PHE A 169 15.06 -2.38 4.85
CA PHE A 169 15.93 -1.24 4.67
C PHE A 169 15.16 0.02 4.24
N GLY A 170 14.28 -0.11 3.25
CA GLY A 170 13.44 0.98 2.77
C GLY A 170 12.53 1.55 3.87
N ILE A 171 11.94 0.67 4.70
CA ILE A 171 11.18 1.09 5.88
C ILE A 171 12.09 1.78 6.90
N GLY A 172 13.26 1.23 7.20
CA GLY A 172 14.21 1.83 8.15
C GLY A 172 14.60 3.26 7.74
N VAL A 173 14.84 3.48 6.44
CA VAL A 173 15.08 4.80 5.86
C VAL A 173 13.84 5.69 6.04
N LEU A 174 12.65 5.21 5.70
CA LEU A 174 11.40 5.96 5.86
C LEU A 174 11.12 6.34 7.32
N VAL A 175 11.24 5.40 8.26
CA VAL A 175 11.08 5.64 9.71
C VAL A 175 12.10 6.66 10.21
N ARG A 176 13.35 6.55 9.78
CA ARG A 176 14.39 7.52 10.16
C ARG A 176 14.07 8.90 9.59
N TRP A 177 13.52 8.95 8.38
CA TRP A 177 13.07 10.19 7.75
C TRP A 177 11.83 10.80 8.44
N GLN A 178 10.92 9.95 8.92
CA GLN A 178 9.77 10.35 9.73
C GLN A 178 10.18 10.92 11.09
N ARG A 179 11.13 10.27 11.79
CA ARG A 179 11.63 10.71 13.10
C ARG A 179 12.48 11.98 13.04
N THR A 180 13.09 12.27 11.90
CA THR A 180 13.86 13.51 11.68
C THR A 180 12.99 14.70 11.24
N GLY A 181 11.68 14.46 11.09
CA GLY A 181 10.67 15.46 10.75
C GLY A 181 10.60 15.71 9.24
N PHE A 182 9.44 15.41 8.64
CA PHE A 182 9.11 15.63 7.21
C PHE A 182 9.51 17.03 6.71
N THR A 183 9.54 18.01 7.60
CA THR A 183 9.75 19.42 7.26
C THR A 183 11.17 19.93 7.47
N ARG A 184 12.03 19.27 8.26
CA ARG A 184 13.38 19.79 8.57
C ARG A 184 14.35 19.76 7.39
N PRO A 185 14.43 18.69 6.57
CA PRO A 185 15.31 18.67 5.40
C PRO A 185 14.82 19.60 4.29
N LEU A 186 13.50 19.68 4.07
CA LEU A 186 12.89 20.58 3.10
C LEU A 186 13.06 22.05 3.50
N MET A 187 12.93 22.39 4.79
CA MET A 187 13.24 23.73 5.29
C MET A 187 14.73 24.04 5.17
N ARG A 188 15.64 23.13 5.52
CA ARG A 188 17.09 23.33 5.34
C ARG A 188 17.49 23.48 3.88
N LEU A 189 16.83 22.76 2.97
CA LEU A 189 17.04 22.94 1.54
C LEU A 189 16.49 24.29 1.09
N ALA A 190 15.27 24.67 1.51
CA ALA A 190 14.68 25.97 1.18
C ALA A 190 15.47 27.17 1.76
N GLU A 191 16.08 27.02 2.94
CA GLU A 191 17.02 27.96 3.55
C GLU A 191 18.34 28.02 2.78
N ASN A 192 18.93 26.87 2.42
CA ASN A 192 20.15 26.82 1.62
C ASN A 192 19.98 27.34 0.18
N ILE A 193 18.75 27.28 -0.37
CA ILE A 193 18.41 27.84 -1.69
C ILE A 193 17.89 29.29 -1.56
N GLY A 194 17.92 29.90 -0.36
CA GLY A 194 17.61 31.31 -0.14
C GLY A 194 16.14 31.70 -0.32
N PHE A 195 15.22 30.74 -0.39
CA PHE A 195 13.81 31.00 -0.71
C PHE A 195 13.01 31.56 0.48
N LEU A 196 13.52 31.46 1.71
CA LEU A 196 12.84 31.89 2.95
C LEU A 196 13.42 33.15 3.59
N ALA A 197 14.39 33.83 2.97
CA ALA A 197 14.96 35.07 3.50
C ALA A 197 14.18 36.35 3.14
N ARG A 198 12.88 36.25 2.80
CA ARG A 198 12.07 37.44 2.47
C ARG A 198 10.60 37.34 2.91
N LYS A 199 10.37 37.50 4.21
CA LYS A 199 9.46 38.51 4.79
C LYS A 199 9.46 38.42 6.31
#